data_AF-A0A5E4C963-F1
#
_entry.id   AF-A0A5E4C963-F1
#
_cell.length_a   1.000
_cell.length_b   1.000
_cell.length_c   1.000
_cell.angle_alpha   90.00
_cell.angle_beta   90.00
_cell.angle_gamma   90.00
#
_symmetry.space_group_name_H-M   'P 1'
#
loop_
_entity.id
_entity.type
_entity.pdbx_description
1 polymer ?
#
loop_
_entity_poly.entity_id
_entity_poly.type
_entity_poly.pdbx_seq_one_letter_code
_entity_poly.pdbx_strand_id
1 'polypeptide(L)'
;MHPLMRTLLLIFLGLLLGGPAAPGAHSPKPPPPQLGSFSWDNCDEGKDPAVIKSLMLEPDPIVVPGNVTVSVEGKTSVPLTSSPQKVELTVEKEVAGFWVKIPCVERLGS
;
A
#
# COMPACT_ATOMS: atom_id res chain seq x y z
N MET A 1 -48.76 49.88 -7.30
CA MET A 1 -48.18 49.02 -6.24
C MET A 1 -47.84 47.60 -6.69
N HIS A 2 -48.29 47.12 -7.86
CA HIS A 2 -48.12 45.71 -8.27
C HIS A 2 -46.90 45.32 -9.16
N PRO A 3 -46.19 46.21 -9.88
CA PRO A 3 -45.14 45.76 -10.80
C PRO A 3 -43.82 45.45 -10.08
N LEU A 4 -43.48 46.22 -9.03
CA LEU A 4 -42.21 46.09 -8.30
C LEU A 4 -42.10 44.73 -7.57
N MET A 5 -43.20 44.27 -6.95
CA MET A 5 -43.22 43.01 -6.22
C MET A 5 -43.14 41.79 -7.13
N ARG A 6 -43.74 41.88 -8.33
CA ARG A 6 -43.64 40.83 -9.37
C ARG A 6 -42.23 40.74 -9.95
N THR A 7 -41.57 41.87 -10.17
CA THR A 7 -40.18 41.91 -10.60
C THR A 7 -39.24 41.34 -9.54
N LEU A 8 -39.45 41.68 -8.26
CA LEU A 8 -38.64 41.14 -7.16
C LEU A 8 -38.79 39.61 -7.04
N LEU A 9 -40.01 39.09 -7.20
CA LEU A 9 -40.30 37.66 -7.13
C LEU A 9 -39.61 36.88 -8.26
N LEU A 10 -39.58 37.44 -9.47
CA LEU A 10 -38.90 36.82 -10.62
C LEU A 10 -37.38 36.84 -10.48
N ILE A 11 -36.81 37.91 -9.90
CA ILE A 11 -35.37 37.99 -9.60
C ILE A 11 -34.98 36.96 -8.54
N PHE A 12 -35.78 36.83 -7.47
CA PHE A 12 -35.56 35.81 -6.44
C PHE A 12 -35.68 34.38 -6.99
N LEU A 13 -36.67 34.12 -7.86
CA LEU A 13 -36.84 32.80 -8.47
C LEU A 13 -35.71 32.45 -9.45
N GLY A 14 -35.17 33.45 -10.17
CA GLY A 14 -33.99 33.28 -11.02
C GLY A 14 -32.72 32.98 -10.22
N LEU A 15 -32.54 33.59 -9.04
CA LEU A 15 -31.41 33.30 -8.16
C LEU A 15 -31.47 31.91 -7.52
N LEU A 16 -32.68 31.39 -7.25
CA LEU A 16 -32.90 30.07 -6.65
C LEU A 16 -32.69 28.91 -7.64
N LEU A 17 -32.92 29.13 -8.94
CA LEU A 17 -32.79 28.10 -9.98
C LEU A 17 -31.46 28.18 -10.74
N GLY A 18 -30.74 29.30 -10.67
CA GLY A 18 -29.41 29.51 -11.22
C GLY A 18 -28.29 29.07 -10.28
N GLY A 19 -28.37 27.85 -9.73
CA GLY A 19 -27.22 27.28 -9.03
C GLY A 19 -26.08 27.05 -10.03
N PRO A 20 -24.81 27.34 -9.68
CA PRO A 20 -23.70 27.00 -10.56
C PRO A 20 -23.76 25.50 -10.82
N ALA A 21 -23.85 25.10 -12.09
CA ALA A 21 -23.59 23.74 -12.50
C ALA A 21 -22.12 23.47 -12.15
N ALA A 22 -21.88 22.94 -10.96
CA ALA A 22 -20.55 22.52 -10.57
C ALA A 22 -20.12 21.46 -11.60
N PRO A 23 -19.07 21.70 -12.40
CA PRO A 23 -18.52 20.64 -13.23
C PRO A 23 -18.21 19.47 -12.30
N GLY A 24 -18.72 18.28 -12.65
CA GLY A 24 -18.67 17.10 -11.81
C GLY A 24 -17.32 17.00 -11.10
N ALA A 25 -17.36 17.18 -9.78
CA ALA A 25 -16.18 17.12 -8.95
C ALA A 25 -15.62 15.70 -9.05
N HIS A 26 -14.66 15.51 -9.95
CA HIS A 26 -13.78 14.36 -9.90
C HIS A 26 -13.03 14.52 -8.59
N SER A 27 -13.47 13.79 -7.55
CA SER A 27 -12.74 13.71 -6.30
C SER A 27 -11.30 13.38 -6.65
N PRO A 28 -10.32 14.22 -6.27
CA PRO A 28 -8.92 13.91 -6.50
C PRO A 28 -8.67 12.55 -5.86
N LYS A 29 -8.25 11.56 -6.66
CA LYS A 29 -7.85 10.26 -6.14
C LYS A 29 -6.73 10.53 -5.14
N PRO A 30 -6.84 10.10 -3.87
CA PRO A 30 -5.77 10.29 -2.92
C PRO A 30 -4.48 9.70 -3.49
N PRO A 31 -3.33 10.38 -3.30
CA PRO A 31 -2.06 9.83 -3.73
C PRO A 31 -1.86 8.45 -3.10
N PRO A 32 -1.29 7.48 -3.83
CA PRO A 32 -0.98 6.19 -3.25
C PRO A 32 -0.11 6.39 -2.00
N PRO A 33 -0.29 5.59 -0.94
CA PRO A 33 0.61 5.63 0.21
C PRO A 33 2.04 5.51 -0.29
N GLN A 34 2.94 6.37 0.20
CA GLN A 34 4.35 6.24 -0.14
C GLN A 34 4.87 4.97 0.55
N LEU A 35 4.98 3.88 -0.19
CA LEU A 35 5.68 2.69 0.28
C LEU A 35 7.19 3.01 0.26
N GLY A 36 7.89 2.55 1.29
CA GLY A 36 9.35 2.53 1.28
C GLY A 36 9.87 1.65 0.15
N SER A 37 11.11 1.89 -0.26
CA SER A 37 11.79 1.02 -1.21
C SER A 37 12.07 -0.34 -0.61
N PHE A 38 12.13 -1.37 -1.44
CA PHE A 38 12.53 -2.72 -1.04
C PHE A 38 13.90 -2.70 -0.34
N SER A 39 13.96 -3.33 0.83
CA SER A 39 15.19 -3.51 1.60
C SER A 39 15.20 -4.88 2.25
N TRP A 40 16.40 -5.41 2.47
CA TRP A 40 16.62 -6.68 3.15
C TRP A 40 18.01 -6.65 3.79
N ASP A 41 18.18 -7.46 4.83
CA ASP A 41 19.49 -7.74 5.42
C ASP A 41 19.45 -9.12 6.09
N ASN A 42 20.61 -9.72 6.35
CA ASN A 42 20.69 -10.89 7.20
C ASN A 42 20.55 -10.47 8.66
N CYS A 43 19.78 -11.25 9.43
CA CYS A 43 19.78 -11.15 10.88
C CYS A 43 21.17 -11.45 11.47
N ASP A 44 21.39 -11.05 12.72
CA ASP A 44 22.62 -11.34 13.48
C ASP A 44 23.92 -10.99 12.75
N GLU A 45 23.91 -9.95 11.92
CA GLU A 45 25.07 -9.48 11.15
C GLU A 45 25.66 -10.58 10.25
N GLY A 46 24.84 -11.54 9.80
CA GLY A 46 25.28 -12.66 8.96
C GLY A 46 26.16 -13.69 9.67
N LYS A 47 26.06 -13.81 11.00
CA LYS A 47 26.76 -14.83 11.80
C LYS A 47 26.16 -16.23 11.64
N ASP A 48 24.92 -16.31 11.15
CA ASP A 48 24.28 -17.58 10.86
C ASP A 48 25.03 -18.38 9.79
N PRO A 49 24.96 -19.73 9.85
CA PRO A 49 25.66 -20.56 8.88
C PRO A 49 25.08 -20.42 7.47
N ALA A 50 23.81 -20.02 7.33
CA ALA A 50 23.15 -19.73 6.07
C ALA A 50 22.86 -18.24 5.96
N VAL A 51 23.33 -17.61 4.88
CA VAL A 51 23.22 -16.16 4.64
C VAL A 51 22.82 -15.87 3.19
N ILE A 52 22.06 -14.82 2.99
CA ILE A 52 21.76 -14.23 1.68
C ILE A 52 22.89 -13.26 1.31
N LYS A 53 23.38 -13.35 0.07
CA LYS A 53 24.46 -12.52 -0.48
C LYS A 53 23.93 -11.41 -1.37
N SER A 54 22.90 -11.72 -2.15
CA SER A 54 22.17 -10.73 -2.95
C SER A 54 20.70 -11.13 -3.02
N LEU A 55 19.82 -10.14 -2.98
CA LEU A 55 18.39 -10.30 -3.20
C LEU A 55 17.87 -9.04 -3.91
N MET A 56 17.19 -9.25 -5.03
CA MET A 56 16.59 -8.20 -5.84
C MET A 56 15.14 -8.55 -6.11
N LEU A 57 14.27 -7.55 -6.02
CA LEU A 57 12.84 -7.66 -6.19
C LEU A 57 12.33 -6.48 -7.03
N GLU A 58 11.68 -6.77 -8.16
CA GLU A 58 11.13 -5.75 -9.06
C GLU A 58 9.70 -6.13 -9.50
N PRO A 59 8.80 -5.15 -9.76
CA PRO A 59 9.00 -3.71 -9.58
C PRO A 59 8.94 -3.28 -8.10
N ASP A 60 9.48 -2.11 -7.81
CA ASP A 60 9.38 -1.47 -6.49
C ASP A 60 8.60 -0.16 -6.61
N PRO A 61 7.40 -0.03 -5.99
CA PRO A 61 6.70 -1.03 -5.19
C PRO A 61 6.04 -2.12 -6.05
N ILE A 62 5.78 -3.27 -5.43
CA ILE A 62 5.10 -4.40 -6.08
C ILE A 62 3.64 -4.06 -6.39
N VAL A 63 3.25 -4.27 -7.65
CA VAL A 63 1.87 -4.05 -8.13
C VAL A 63 1.11 -5.37 -8.15
N VAL A 64 -0.02 -5.43 -7.44
CA VAL A 64 -0.89 -6.61 -7.37
C VAL A 64 -2.28 -6.26 -7.93
N PRO A 65 -2.82 -7.02 -8.90
CA PRO A 65 -2.19 -8.15 -9.59
C PRO A 65 -1.09 -7.69 -10.56
N GLY A 66 -0.06 -8.52 -10.76
CA GLY A 66 1.07 -8.21 -11.64
C GLY A 66 2.16 -9.28 -11.57
N ASN A 67 3.11 -9.19 -12.49
CA ASN A 67 4.31 -10.04 -12.48
C ASN A 67 5.39 -9.43 -11.58
N VAL A 68 6.21 -10.30 -11.00
CA VAL A 68 7.33 -9.93 -10.13
C VAL A 68 8.59 -10.65 -10.62
N THR A 69 9.71 -9.93 -10.67
CA THR A 69 11.04 -10.48 -10.94
C THR A 69 11.78 -10.64 -9.61
N VAL A 70 12.30 -11.83 -9.35
CA VAL A 70 13.07 -12.16 -8.15
C VAL A 70 14.43 -12.73 -8.55
N SER A 71 15.49 -12.22 -7.95
CA SER A 71 16.86 -12.76 -8.05
C SER A 71 17.42 -12.93 -6.65
N VAL A 72 18.00 -14.10 -6.34
CA VAL A 72 18.56 -14.40 -5.02
C VAL A 72 19.84 -15.22 -5.14
N GLU A 73 20.85 -14.84 -4.36
CA GLU A 73 22.06 -15.61 -4.13
C GLU A 73 22.20 -15.88 -2.64
N GLY A 74 22.36 -17.15 -2.26
CA GLY A 74 22.53 -17.58 -0.88
C GLY A 74 23.73 -18.49 -0.73
N LYS A 75 24.30 -18.52 0.48
CA LYS A 75 25.39 -19.41 0.85
C LYS A 75 25.10 -20.06 2.19
N THR A 76 25.36 -21.37 2.31
CA THR A 76 25.40 -22.07 3.60
C THR A 76 26.77 -22.70 3.82
N SER A 77 27.26 -22.63 5.06
CA SER A 77 28.49 -23.30 5.50
C SER A 77 28.24 -24.72 6.02
N VAL A 78 26.98 -25.06 6.31
CA VAL A 78 26.57 -26.38 6.80
C VAL A 78 25.56 -27.04 5.85
N PRO A 79 25.58 -28.37 5.72
CA PRO A 79 24.56 -29.09 4.96
C PRO A 79 23.17 -28.90 5.60
N LEU A 80 22.17 -28.60 4.76
CA LEU A 80 20.75 -28.56 5.18
C LEU A 80 20.15 -29.97 5.06
N THR A 81 20.65 -30.91 5.85
CA THR A 81 20.35 -32.35 5.72
C THR A 81 19.11 -32.82 6.46
N SER A 82 18.69 -32.11 7.50
CA SER A 82 17.51 -32.47 8.29
C SER A 82 16.24 -32.05 7.56
N SER A 83 15.43 -33.02 7.18
CA SER A 83 14.06 -32.82 6.69
C SER A 83 13.06 -33.24 7.78
N PRO A 84 12.00 -32.45 8.04
CA PRO A 84 11.68 -31.17 7.39
C PRO A 84 12.49 -29.99 7.95
N GLN A 85 12.83 -29.01 7.10
CA GLN A 85 13.29 -27.71 7.57
C GLN A 85 12.10 -26.91 8.14
N LYS A 86 12.25 -26.41 9.36
CA LYS A 86 11.28 -25.48 9.96
C LYS A 86 11.62 -24.06 9.51
N VAL A 87 10.61 -23.31 9.09
CA VAL A 87 10.71 -21.88 8.79
C VAL A 87 9.74 -21.15 9.72
N GLU A 88 10.20 -20.11 10.39
CA GLU A 88 9.38 -19.23 11.22
C GLU A 88 9.33 -17.85 10.54
N LEU A 89 8.13 -17.30 10.38
CA LEU A 89 7.91 -16.02 9.73
C LEU A 89 7.28 -15.04 10.74
N THR A 90 7.75 -13.80 10.73
CA THR A 90 7.05 -12.69 11.37
C THR A 90 6.74 -11.67 10.29
N VAL A 91 5.45 -11.45 10.05
CA VAL A 91 4.93 -10.54 9.03
C VAL A 91 4.27 -9.37 9.74
N GLU A 92 4.71 -8.16 9.44
CA GLU A 92 4.20 -6.95 10.06
C GLU A 92 3.76 -5.94 8.99
N LYS A 93 2.80 -5.11 9.34
CA LYS A 93 2.33 -4.01 8.51
C LYS A 93 2.49 -2.69 9.26
N GLU A 94 3.08 -1.71 8.61
CA GLU A 94 3.09 -0.34 9.12
C GLU A 94 1.69 0.30 8.98
N VAL A 95 1.15 0.79 10.09
CA VAL A 95 -0.12 1.52 10.16
C VAL A 95 0.08 2.74 11.06
N ALA A 96 -0.05 3.94 10.50
CA ALA A 96 0.11 5.20 11.23
C ALA A 96 1.44 5.31 12.01
N GLY A 97 2.53 4.77 11.46
CA GLY A 97 3.88 4.80 12.06
C GLY A 97 4.17 3.66 13.06
N PHE A 98 3.24 2.72 13.25
CA PHE A 98 3.42 1.55 14.12
C PHE A 98 3.41 0.26 13.31
N TRP A 99 4.27 -0.69 13.69
CA TRP A 99 4.29 -2.03 13.11
C TRP A 99 3.32 -2.96 13.84
N VAL A 100 2.38 -3.53 13.10
CA VAL A 100 1.37 -4.46 13.62
C VAL A 100 1.61 -5.85 13.05
N LYS A 101 1.84 -6.83 13.94
CA LYS A 101 1.98 -8.24 13.57
C LYS A 101 0.70 -8.79 12.95
N ILE A 102 0.81 -9.36 11.76
CA ILE A 102 -0.28 -10.04 11.05
C ILE A 102 -0.31 -11.51 11.50
N PRO A 103 -1.41 -11.99 12.13
CA PRO A 103 -1.50 -13.37 12.59
C PRO A 103 -1.59 -14.35 11.41
N CYS A 104 -1.07 -15.58 11.56
CA CYS A 104 -1.31 -16.65 10.61
C CYS A 104 -2.79 -17.05 10.56
N VAL A 105 -3.44 -16.74 9.44
CA VAL A 105 -4.79 -17.16 9.10
C VAL A 105 -4.73 -17.73 7.70
N GLU A 106 -5.28 -18.93 7.49
CA GLU A 106 -5.30 -19.59 6.17
C GLU A 106 -3.91 -19.67 5.49
N ARG A 107 -2.85 -19.85 6.29
CA ARG A 107 -1.43 -19.92 5.85
C ARG A 107 -0.86 -18.59 5.35
N LEU A 108 -1.48 -17.46 5.69
CA LEU A 108 -1.00 -16.12 5.40
C LEU A 108 -0.77 -15.37 6.71
N GLY A 109 0.37 -14.69 6.83
CA GLY A 109 0.78 -13.98 8.05
C GLY A 109 1.91 -14.69 8.79
N SER A 110 2.02 -14.42 10.10
CA SER A 110 3.06 -14.93 11.01
C SER A 110 2.70 -16.26 11.67
#